data_AF-A0A8T2SBQ5-F1
#
_entry.id   AF-A0A8T2SBQ5-F1
#
_cell.length_a   1.000
_cell.length_b   1.000
_cell.length_c   1.000
_cell.angle_alpha   90.00
_cell.angle_beta   90.00
_cell.angle_gamma   90.00
#
_symmetry.space_group_name_H-M   'P 1'
#
loop_
_entity.id
_entity.type
_entity.pdbx_description
1 polymer ?
#
loop_
_entity_poly.entity_id
_entity_poly.type
_entity_poly.pdbx_seq_one_letter_code
_entity_poly.pdbx_strand_id
1 'polypeptide(L)'
;MATVSYFPRALSASAMKLCKDGFSSRRCSWSLSTIPRNRAFKTGFGIRTSGKLKRLSFCRAEAQDEITSSGVGSAVEDRPFDDSEDLEDGSASQGTGNIYSWLYPSKEDLPDDKEMSLFDHLDELRDRILVSVGAVGVAILGCFAFAKDLIVFLEAPVYSQGVRFLQLSPGEYFFTTIKVSGYSGLLLGSPVILYEIIAFVLPGLTRSERRFLGPIVFGSSILFYTGLAFSYAVLAPAALNFFVSYAEGAVESLWSIDQYFEFVLVLMFSTGLAFQVPVIQLLLGQTGLVSGDQMLSVWRYVVVGAVTAAAILTPSTDPLTQVLLAGPLIGLYLGGAVLVKLTIPEGEST
;
A
#
# COMPACT_ATOMS: atom_id res chain seq x y z
N MET A 1 -5.23 -47.52 17.91
CA MET A 1 -6.17 -48.23 18.80
C MET A 1 -6.19 -47.53 20.15
N ALA A 2 -7.25 -46.76 20.43
CA ALA A 2 -7.72 -46.46 21.78
C ALA A 2 -9.12 -45.84 21.64
N THR A 3 -10.09 -46.73 21.64
CA THR A 3 -11.52 -46.48 21.79
C THR A 3 -11.80 -46.17 23.26
N VAL A 4 -12.48 -45.06 23.55
CA VAL A 4 -13.41 -45.01 24.69
C VAL A 4 -14.69 -44.33 24.21
N SER A 5 -15.73 -45.15 24.23
CA SER A 5 -17.09 -44.92 23.76
C SER A 5 -18.00 -44.63 24.95
N TYR A 6 -19.01 -43.78 24.71
CA TYR A 6 -20.40 -43.89 25.22
C TYR A 6 -20.59 -43.52 26.71
N PHE A 7 -21.61 -42.80 27.20
CA PHE A 7 -23.02 -42.53 26.83
C PHE A 7 -23.62 -41.57 27.94
N PRO A 8 -24.93 -41.23 28.05
CA PRO A 8 -25.79 -40.42 27.17
C PRO A 8 -26.77 -39.44 27.89
N ARG A 9 -27.57 -38.73 27.07
CA ARG A 9 -29.02 -38.43 27.15
C ARG A 9 -29.64 -37.56 28.28
N ALA A 10 -30.29 -36.51 27.78
CA ALA A 10 -31.71 -36.16 27.93
C ALA A 10 -32.17 -35.39 29.18
N LEU A 11 -32.61 -34.16 28.93
CA LEU A 11 -33.88 -33.65 29.47
C LEU A 11 -34.51 -32.73 28.42
N SER A 12 -35.58 -33.25 27.81
CA SER A 12 -36.54 -32.54 26.99
C SER A 12 -37.78 -32.23 27.84
N ALA A 13 -38.47 -31.16 27.47
CA ALA A 13 -39.87 -30.81 27.77
C ALA A 13 -40.18 -30.07 29.08
N SER A 14 -40.30 -28.74 28.99
CA SER A 14 -41.55 -28.04 29.35
C SER A 14 -41.55 -26.59 28.89
N ALA A 15 -42.77 -26.07 28.64
CA ALA A 15 -43.13 -24.69 28.34
C ALA A 15 -43.04 -24.21 26.88
N MET A 16 -43.87 -24.83 26.03
CA MET A 16 -44.51 -24.15 24.90
C MET A 16 -46.00 -23.94 25.26
N LYS A 17 -46.42 -22.71 25.61
CA LYS A 17 -47.80 -22.20 25.45
C LYS A 17 -47.91 -20.75 25.94
N LEU A 18 -48.65 -19.94 25.16
CA LEU A 18 -49.08 -18.55 25.38
C LEU A 18 -47.99 -17.53 25.03
N CYS A 19 -48.15 -16.58 24.11
CA CYS A 19 -49.35 -15.78 23.83
C CYS A 19 -49.34 -15.32 22.36
N LYS A 20 -50.42 -15.63 21.65
CA LYS A 20 -50.84 -15.02 20.39
C LYS A 20 -52.08 -14.24 20.79
N ASP A 21 -52.05 -12.92 20.72
CA ASP A 21 -53.19 -12.01 20.48
C ASP A 21 -52.72 -10.55 20.52
N GLY A 22 -53.31 -9.74 19.66
CA GLY A 22 -52.82 -8.43 19.30
C GLY A 22 -53.39 -7.25 20.07
N PHE A 23 -53.12 -6.09 19.46
CA PHE A 23 -53.83 -4.82 19.56
C PHE A 23 -53.39 -3.78 20.62
N SER A 24 -53.23 -2.55 20.09
CA SER A 24 -53.33 -1.24 20.74
C SER A 24 -52.14 -0.65 21.49
N SER A 25 -51.50 0.31 20.81
CA SER A 25 -51.28 1.70 21.25
C SER A 25 -51.05 1.95 22.74
N ARG A 26 -49.81 2.33 23.08
CA ARG A 26 -49.56 3.46 23.99
C ARG A 26 -48.12 3.99 23.88
N ARG A 27 -48.08 5.32 23.83
CA ARG A 27 -46.95 6.24 23.89
C ARG A 27 -46.25 6.09 25.26
N CYS A 28 -44.94 5.91 25.29
CA CYS A 28 -44.13 6.17 26.48
C CYS A 28 -42.82 6.84 26.08
N SER A 29 -42.58 7.98 26.72
CA SER A 29 -41.42 8.86 26.64
C SER A 29 -40.74 8.85 28.02
N TRP A 30 -39.47 9.29 28.06
CA TRP A 30 -38.59 9.50 29.24
C TRP A 30 -38.02 8.18 29.83
N SER A 31 -36.80 8.09 30.34
CA SER A 31 -35.85 9.07 30.84
C SER A 31 -34.44 8.44 30.91
N LEU A 32 -33.40 9.23 30.67
CA LEU A 32 -32.04 8.96 31.14
C LEU A 32 -32.04 8.81 32.67
N SER A 33 -31.30 7.83 33.20
CA SER A 33 -30.88 7.82 34.60
C SER A 33 -29.44 7.30 34.73
N THR A 34 -28.61 8.21 35.20
CA THR A 34 -27.28 8.13 35.80
C THR A 34 -26.96 6.92 36.69
N ILE A 35 -25.75 6.37 36.47
CA ILE A 35 -24.66 6.01 37.42
C ILE A 35 -25.04 5.62 38.86
N PRO A 36 -24.45 4.51 39.37
CA PRO A 36 -23.58 4.65 40.54
C PRO A 36 -22.18 4.04 40.36
N ARG A 37 -21.23 4.74 40.98
CA ARG A 37 -19.80 4.47 41.13
C ARG A 37 -19.53 3.38 42.19
N ASN A 38 -18.39 2.73 42.01
CA ASN A 38 -17.55 2.03 43.00
C ASN A 38 -17.98 0.66 43.54
N ARG A 39 -17.15 -0.36 43.21
CA ARG A 39 -16.39 -1.06 44.26
C ARG A 39 -15.05 -1.56 43.71
N ALA A 40 -13.99 -1.21 44.45
CA ALA A 40 -12.60 -1.56 44.21
C ALA A 40 -12.30 -3.01 44.61
N PHE A 41 -11.33 -3.64 43.93
CA PHE A 41 -10.55 -4.74 44.48
C PHE A 41 -9.06 -4.45 44.25
N LYS A 42 -8.34 -4.26 45.37
CA LYS A 42 -6.90 -4.09 45.47
C LYS A 42 -6.29 -5.43 45.89
N THR A 43 -5.29 -5.88 45.14
CA THR A 43 -4.10 -6.60 45.61
C THR A 43 -2.99 -6.18 44.63
N GLY A 44 -1.81 -5.69 44.99
CA GLY A 44 -1.12 -5.67 46.27
C GLY A 44 0.30 -6.21 46.05
N PHE A 45 1.19 -5.41 45.46
CA PHE A 45 2.64 -5.56 45.70
C PHE A 45 3.34 -4.23 45.46
N GLY A 46 3.98 -3.72 46.51
CA GLY A 46 4.85 -2.56 46.47
C GLY A 46 5.86 -2.67 47.59
N ILE A 47 7.09 -2.30 47.30
CA ILE A 47 8.14 -1.72 48.17
C ILE A 47 9.14 -1.11 47.16
N ARG A 48 9.28 0.22 47.00
CA ARG A 48 9.85 1.31 47.83
C ARG A 48 11.29 1.69 47.40
N THR A 49 11.37 2.81 46.68
CA THR A 49 12.35 3.92 46.72
C THR A 49 13.85 3.67 47.00
N SER A 50 14.71 4.14 46.10
CA SER A 50 15.80 5.13 46.31
C SER A 50 16.56 5.27 44.97
N GLY A 51 16.78 6.42 44.34
CA GLY A 51 17.46 7.58 44.89
C GLY A 51 18.98 7.40 44.86
N LYS A 52 19.66 7.70 43.74
CA LYS A 52 20.99 8.37 43.68
C LYS A 52 21.58 8.47 42.27
N LEU A 53 21.98 9.71 41.94
CA LEU A 53 22.99 10.09 40.94
C LEU A 53 24.32 9.33 41.13
N LYS A 54 25.03 9.11 40.01
CA LYS A 54 26.47 9.37 39.77
C LYS A 54 26.79 8.86 38.36
N ARG A 55 27.07 9.73 37.38
CA ARG A 55 28.39 10.33 37.07
C ARG A 55 29.48 9.25 37.05
N LEU A 56 29.86 8.80 35.86
CA LEU A 56 31.14 8.14 35.62
C LEU A 56 31.77 8.74 34.36
N SER A 57 32.80 9.51 34.64
CA SER A 57 33.80 10.04 33.73
C SER A 57 35.12 9.33 34.03
N PHE A 58 35.87 9.06 32.96
CA PHE A 58 37.34 9.06 32.88
C PHE A 58 38.14 7.80 33.27
N CYS A 59 38.93 7.31 32.29
CA CYS A 59 40.40 7.14 32.29
C CYS A 59 40.75 6.35 31.00
N ARG A 60 41.37 6.95 29.97
CA ARG A 60 42.81 7.27 29.79
C ARG A 60 43.72 6.05 29.98
N ALA A 61 44.30 5.59 28.88
CA ALA A 61 45.57 4.85 28.83
C ALA A 61 46.34 5.37 27.61
N GLU A 62 47.51 5.93 27.88
CA GLU A 62 48.51 6.39 26.93
C GLU A 62 49.28 5.21 26.33
N ALA A 63 49.69 5.35 25.08
CA ALA A 63 50.87 4.71 24.53
C ALA A 63 51.56 5.73 23.63
N GLN A 64 52.86 5.88 23.83
CA GLN A 64 53.74 6.92 23.32
C GLN A 64 54.93 6.26 22.60
N ASP A 65 55.71 7.08 21.90
CA ASP A 65 57.04 6.84 21.29
C ASP A 65 57.05 6.25 19.86
N GLU A 66 57.85 6.69 18.89
CA GLU A 66 58.89 7.73 18.76
C GLU A 66 59.23 7.91 17.24
N ILE A 67 59.59 9.14 16.82
CA ILE A 67 60.75 9.57 15.98
C ILE A 67 61.10 8.73 14.72
N THR A 68 61.25 9.22 13.47
CA THR A 68 62.33 10.10 12.94
C THR A 68 62.17 10.44 11.42
N SER A 69 62.48 11.69 11.08
CA SER A 69 63.32 12.21 9.95
C SER A 69 63.06 11.95 8.44
N SER A 70 62.95 13.10 7.72
CA SER A 70 63.82 13.60 6.61
C SER A 70 63.53 13.33 5.12
N GLY A 71 63.64 14.42 4.32
CA GLY A 71 63.82 14.47 2.85
C GLY A 71 62.95 15.54 2.15
N VAL A 72 63.32 16.84 2.13
CA VAL A 72 63.97 17.61 1.01
C VAL A 72 63.26 17.46 -0.35
N GLY A 73 62.84 18.47 -1.13
CA GLY A 73 62.91 19.94 -1.11
C GLY A 73 62.63 20.44 -2.55
N SER A 74 62.04 21.62 -2.75
CA SER A 74 62.41 22.63 -3.77
C SER A 74 61.46 23.83 -3.73
N ALA A 75 62.07 25.01 -3.78
CA ALA A 75 61.51 26.36 -3.63
C ALA A 75 60.91 26.92 -4.94
N VAL A 76 60.02 27.92 -4.83
CA VAL A 76 60.15 29.30 -5.35
C VAL A 76 59.04 30.17 -4.71
N GLU A 77 59.41 31.30 -4.12
CA GLU A 77 58.56 32.36 -3.55
C GLU A 77 58.06 33.35 -4.63
N ASP A 78 56.87 33.92 -4.46
CA ASP A 78 56.69 35.39 -4.35
C ASP A 78 55.26 35.77 -3.87
N ARG A 79 55.17 36.87 -3.12
CA ARG A 79 54.03 37.33 -2.27
C ARG A 79 53.03 38.29 -3.02
N PRO A 80 52.21 39.15 -2.34
CA PRO A 80 50.89 38.89 -1.71
C PRO A 80 49.78 39.88 -2.19
N PHE A 81 48.50 39.63 -1.86
CA PHE A 81 47.43 40.66 -1.76
C PHE A 81 46.25 40.06 -0.94
N ASP A 82 46.06 40.48 0.33
CA ASP A 82 44.97 41.37 0.82
C ASP A 82 43.58 41.00 0.23
N ASP A 83 42.51 40.70 0.97
CA ASP A 83 42.10 41.12 2.31
C ASP A 83 41.22 40.06 2.99
N SER A 84 41.38 39.95 4.29
CA SER A 84 40.43 39.37 5.23
C SER A 84 39.24 40.29 5.43
N GLU A 85 38.02 39.82 5.14
CA GLU A 85 36.82 40.24 5.88
C GLU A 85 35.99 39.00 6.22
N ASP A 86 36.31 38.46 7.40
CA ASP A 86 35.41 37.62 8.17
C ASP A 86 34.23 38.48 8.65
N LEU A 87 33.02 38.18 8.18
CA LEU A 87 31.80 38.51 8.90
C LEU A 87 31.11 37.21 9.30
N GLU A 88 31.46 36.78 10.51
CA GLU A 88 30.62 35.94 11.33
C GLU A 88 29.26 36.63 11.53
N ASP A 89 28.17 35.98 11.10
CA ASP A 89 26.91 36.09 11.83
C ASP A 89 26.49 34.68 12.25
N GLY A 90 26.92 34.32 13.46
CA GLY A 90 26.43 33.17 14.17
C GLY A 90 25.04 33.46 14.72
N SER A 91 24.01 32.90 14.10
CA SER A 91 22.74 32.65 14.78
C SER A 91 22.39 31.17 14.72
N ALA A 92 22.30 30.60 15.91
CA ALA A 92 22.09 29.19 16.17
C ALA A 92 20.68 28.73 15.76
N SER A 93 20.60 27.67 14.94
CA SER A 93 19.46 26.74 14.95
C SER A 93 19.96 25.29 14.96
N GLN A 94 20.35 24.84 16.16
CA GLN A 94 20.54 23.41 16.42
C GLN A 94 19.17 22.71 16.39
N GLY A 95 18.92 21.89 15.36
CA GLY A 95 17.82 20.91 15.39
C GLY A 95 17.21 20.50 14.06
N THR A 96 17.29 21.34 13.02
CA THR A 96 16.56 21.10 11.75
C THR A 96 17.43 20.63 10.58
N GLY A 97 18.76 20.79 10.68
CA GLY A 97 19.70 20.47 9.60
C GLY A 97 19.81 18.97 9.28
N ASN A 98 19.59 18.08 10.24
CA ASN A 98 19.82 16.64 10.04
C ASN A 98 18.68 15.95 9.26
N ILE A 99 17.45 16.45 9.39
CA ILE A 99 16.31 15.93 8.62
C ILE A 99 16.28 16.57 7.23
N TYR A 100 16.60 17.88 7.14
CA TYR A 100 16.72 18.58 5.86
C TYR A 100 17.85 18.01 5.00
N SER A 101 19.03 17.73 5.56
CA SER A 101 20.15 17.13 4.81
C SER A 101 19.90 15.67 4.42
N TRP A 102 19.14 14.91 5.23
CA TRP A 102 18.72 13.55 4.90
C TRP A 102 17.62 13.52 3.82
N LEU A 103 16.67 14.45 3.88
CA LEU A 103 15.59 14.56 2.89
C LEU A 103 16.09 15.18 1.58
N TYR A 104 17.17 15.97 1.64
CA TYR A 104 17.73 16.72 0.52
C TYR A 104 19.27 16.76 0.56
N PRO A 105 19.95 15.65 0.18
CA PRO A 105 21.41 15.60 0.12
C PRO A 105 21.97 16.66 -0.83
N SER A 106 23.14 17.19 -0.48
CA SER A 106 23.89 18.21 -1.22
C SER A 106 24.25 17.70 -2.61
N LYS A 107 24.38 18.60 -3.61
CA LYS A 107 24.65 18.22 -5.00
C LYS A 107 25.94 17.40 -5.18
N GLU A 108 26.87 17.51 -4.24
CA GLU A 108 28.14 16.76 -4.21
C GLU A 108 28.02 15.30 -3.75
N ASP A 109 26.92 14.92 -3.07
CA ASP A 109 26.69 13.53 -2.59
C ASP A 109 25.88 12.67 -3.58
N LEU A 110 25.42 13.25 -4.69
CA LEU A 110 24.74 12.53 -5.75
C LEU A 110 25.78 11.78 -6.59
N PRO A 111 25.72 10.43 -6.70
CA PRO A 111 26.63 9.70 -7.57
C PRO A 111 26.53 10.29 -8.98
N ASP A 112 27.70 10.48 -9.59
CA ASP A 112 27.90 11.05 -10.91
C ASP A 112 26.93 10.44 -11.93
N ASP A 113 26.58 11.21 -12.98
CA ASP A 113 25.74 10.70 -14.06
C ASP A 113 26.43 9.48 -14.64
N LYS A 114 25.99 8.30 -14.17
CA LYS A 114 26.41 7.04 -14.72
C LYS A 114 25.73 6.98 -16.08
N GLU A 115 26.36 7.59 -17.07
CA GLU A 115 26.06 7.32 -18.48
C GLU A 115 26.24 5.80 -18.65
N MET A 116 25.12 5.10 -18.67
CA MET A 116 25.09 3.65 -18.78
C MET A 116 24.98 3.27 -20.25
N SER A 117 25.75 2.25 -20.65
CA SER A 117 25.58 1.64 -21.96
C SER A 117 24.21 0.97 -22.06
N LEU A 118 23.65 0.79 -23.26
CA LEU A 118 22.42 0.03 -23.46
C LEU A 118 22.51 -1.39 -22.87
N PHE A 119 23.69 -2.00 -22.94
CA PHE A 119 23.93 -3.32 -22.32
C PHE A 119 23.85 -3.26 -20.80
N ASP A 120 24.40 -2.21 -20.18
CA ASP A 120 24.31 -2.02 -18.72
C ASP A 120 22.85 -1.81 -18.28
N HIS A 121 22.05 -1.11 -19.08
CA HIS A 121 20.62 -0.92 -18.80
C HIS A 121 19.82 -2.23 -18.92
N LEU A 122 20.15 -3.08 -19.89
CA LEU A 122 19.54 -4.42 -20.01
C LEU A 122 19.95 -5.36 -18.87
N ASP A 123 21.18 -5.27 -18.40
CA ASP A 123 21.64 -6.03 -17.23
C ASP A 123 20.93 -5.55 -15.95
N GLU A 124 20.70 -4.25 -15.80
CA GLU A 124 19.87 -3.73 -14.71
C GLU A 124 18.44 -4.28 -14.80
N LEU A 125 17.80 -4.26 -15.98
CA LEU A 125 16.46 -4.83 -16.14
C LEU A 125 16.39 -6.29 -15.67
N ARG A 126 17.40 -7.10 -16.02
CA ARG A 126 17.47 -8.51 -15.63
C ARG A 126 17.52 -8.66 -14.11
N ASP A 127 18.42 -7.95 -13.45
CA ASP A 127 18.60 -8.05 -12.00
C ASP A 127 17.34 -7.58 -11.27
N ARG A 128 16.73 -6.49 -11.73
CA ARG A 128 15.47 -5.93 -11.19
C ARG A 128 14.30 -6.90 -11.31
N ILE A 129 14.18 -7.58 -12.46
CA ILE A 129 13.16 -8.61 -12.68
C ILE A 129 13.38 -9.79 -11.74
N LEU A 130 14.64 -10.25 -11.56
CA LEU A 130 14.94 -11.38 -10.65
C LEU A 130 14.61 -11.05 -9.19
N VAL A 131 14.93 -9.83 -8.73
CA VAL A 131 14.57 -9.35 -7.39
C VAL A 131 13.04 -9.29 -7.23
N SER A 132 12.33 -8.73 -8.22
CA SER A 132 10.86 -8.63 -8.20
C SER A 132 10.18 -10.00 -8.15
N VAL A 133 10.62 -10.93 -9.00
CA VAL A 133 10.10 -12.31 -9.02
C VAL A 133 10.42 -13.04 -7.72
N GLY A 134 11.63 -12.86 -7.16
CA GLY A 134 12.02 -13.43 -5.88
C GLY A 134 11.14 -12.92 -4.73
N ALA A 135 10.92 -11.60 -4.66
CA ALA A 135 10.08 -10.98 -3.63
C ALA A 135 8.62 -11.45 -3.72
N VAL A 136 8.04 -11.49 -4.92
CA VAL A 136 6.69 -12.01 -5.15
C VAL A 136 6.62 -13.50 -4.82
N GLY A 137 7.63 -14.29 -5.20
CA GLY A 137 7.70 -15.72 -4.89
C GLY A 137 7.67 -15.99 -3.38
N VAL A 138 8.45 -15.24 -2.61
CA VAL A 138 8.42 -15.31 -1.13
C VAL A 138 7.06 -14.89 -0.58
N ALA A 139 6.46 -13.82 -1.11
CA ALA A 139 5.13 -13.38 -0.70
C ALA A 139 4.04 -14.42 -1.00
N ILE A 140 4.09 -15.08 -2.17
CA ILE A 140 3.17 -16.16 -2.54
C ILE A 140 3.31 -17.34 -1.59
N LEU A 141 4.53 -17.77 -1.28
CA LEU A 141 4.75 -18.86 -0.31
C LEU A 141 4.23 -18.51 1.08
N GLY A 142 4.41 -17.26 1.51
CA GLY A 142 3.81 -16.74 2.75
C GLY A 142 2.28 -16.78 2.72
N CYS A 143 1.66 -16.24 1.67
CA CYS A 143 0.20 -16.26 1.50
C CYS A 143 -0.37 -17.67 1.39
N PHE A 144 0.36 -18.60 0.78
CA PHE A 144 -0.07 -20.01 0.66
C PHE A 144 -0.16 -20.68 2.04
N ALA A 145 0.77 -20.39 2.95
CA ALA A 145 0.73 -20.91 4.33
C ALA A 145 -0.52 -20.43 5.11
N PHE A 146 -1.02 -19.22 4.81
CA PHE A 146 -2.19 -18.60 5.45
C PHE A 146 -3.43 -18.55 4.54
N ALA A 147 -3.47 -19.39 3.49
CA ALA A 147 -4.49 -19.26 2.44
C ALA A 147 -5.93 -19.42 2.97
N LYS A 148 -6.15 -20.25 4.00
CA LYS A 148 -7.48 -20.44 4.61
C LYS A 148 -7.98 -19.17 5.28
N ASP A 149 -7.11 -18.48 6.00
CA ASP A 149 -7.47 -17.22 6.67
C ASP A 149 -7.74 -16.12 5.66
N LEU A 150 -6.95 -16.09 4.56
CA LEU A 150 -7.19 -15.18 3.44
C LEU A 150 -8.56 -15.44 2.78
N ILE A 151 -8.91 -16.71 2.52
CA ILE A 151 -10.22 -17.07 1.96
C ILE A 151 -11.35 -16.53 2.84
N VAL A 152 -11.31 -16.78 4.15
CA VAL A 152 -12.33 -16.29 5.11
C VAL A 152 -12.38 -14.76 5.13
N PHE A 153 -11.23 -14.08 5.02
CA PHE A 153 -11.17 -12.63 4.92
C PHE A 153 -11.86 -12.13 3.65
N LEU A 154 -11.54 -12.71 2.49
CA LEU A 154 -12.12 -12.32 1.20
C LEU A 154 -13.61 -12.67 1.07
N GLU A 155 -14.14 -13.61 1.86
CA GLU A 155 -15.58 -13.94 1.91
C GLU A 155 -16.43 -12.95 2.72
N ALA A 156 -15.80 -12.14 3.58
CA ALA A 156 -16.50 -11.27 4.51
C ALA A 156 -17.54 -10.30 3.87
N PRO A 157 -17.32 -9.71 2.67
CA PRO A 157 -18.31 -8.84 2.04
C PRO A 157 -19.65 -9.54 1.73
N VAL A 158 -19.62 -10.84 1.47
CA VAL A 158 -20.78 -11.63 1.05
C VAL A 158 -21.39 -12.43 2.19
N TYR A 159 -20.61 -12.70 3.24
CA TYR A 159 -21.07 -13.49 4.39
C TYR A 159 -22.37 -12.94 5.00
N SER A 160 -22.53 -11.62 5.05
CA SER A 160 -23.73 -10.95 5.57
C SER A 160 -24.99 -11.12 4.71
N GLN A 161 -24.84 -11.48 3.43
CA GLN A 161 -25.92 -11.62 2.46
C GLN A 161 -26.50 -13.05 2.41
N GLY A 162 -25.95 -14.00 3.18
CA GLY A 162 -26.47 -15.37 3.26
C GLY A 162 -26.27 -16.20 1.98
N VAL A 163 -25.42 -15.76 1.06
CA VAL A 163 -25.07 -16.52 -0.15
C VAL A 163 -24.33 -17.79 0.24
N ARG A 164 -24.71 -18.91 -0.38
CA ARG A 164 -24.05 -20.20 -0.17
C ARG A 164 -23.14 -20.50 -1.34
N PHE A 165 -21.90 -20.86 -1.04
CA PHE A 165 -20.96 -21.33 -2.05
C PHE A 165 -21.22 -22.79 -2.41
N LEU A 166 -21.20 -23.07 -3.70
CA LEU A 166 -21.23 -24.41 -4.26
C LEU A 166 -19.85 -24.77 -4.80
N GLN A 167 -19.48 -26.03 -4.59
CA GLN A 167 -18.34 -26.64 -5.23
C GLN A 167 -18.85 -27.45 -6.43
N LEU A 168 -18.51 -27.01 -7.64
CA LEU A 168 -18.90 -27.66 -8.89
C LEU A 168 -18.05 -28.91 -9.16
N SER A 169 -16.82 -28.94 -8.64
CA SER A 169 -15.91 -30.07 -8.80
C SER A 169 -15.02 -30.30 -7.58
N PRO A 170 -14.70 -31.55 -7.20
CA PRO A 170 -13.87 -31.84 -6.02
C PRO A 170 -12.48 -31.16 -6.04
N GLY A 171 -11.93 -30.90 -7.23
CA GLY A 171 -10.64 -30.22 -7.40
C GLY A 171 -10.70 -28.68 -7.40
N GLU A 172 -11.89 -28.07 -7.51
CA GLU A 172 -12.07 -26.62 -7.66
C GLU A 172 -11.44 -25.85 -6.47
N TYR A 173 -11.77 -26.24 -5.25
CA TYR A 173 -11.27 -25.60 -4.03
C TYR A 173 -9.73 -25.57 -3.96
N PHE A 174 -9.06 -26.62 -4.45
CA PHE A 174 -7.60 -26.68 -4.48
C PHE A 174 -7.01 -25.63 -5.43
N PHE A 175 -7.55 -25.52 -6.66
CA PHE A 175 -7.11 -24.51 -7.62
C PHE A 175 -7.45 -23.09 -7.16
N THR A 176 -8.62 -22.88 -6.57
CA THR A 176 -9.00 -21.59 -5.99
C THR A 176 -8.05 -21.18 -4.87
N THR A 177 -7.63 -22.11 -4.00
CA THR A 177 -6.63 -21.82 -2.96
C THR A 177 -5.31 -21.35 -3.55
N ILE A 178 -4.84 -22.01 -4.63
CA ILE A 178 -3.63 -21.59 -5.36
C ILE A 178 -3.82 -20.19 -5.96
N LYS A 179 -4.95 -19.93 -6.65
CA LYS A 179 -5.28 -18.61 -7.22
C LYS A 179 -5.25 -17.53 -6.13
N VAL A 180 -5.97 -17.72 -5.02
CA VAL A 180 -6.04 -16.76 -3.90
C VAL A 180 -4.64 -16.46 -3.35
N SER A 181 -3.83 -17.50 -3.10
CA SER A 181 -2.46 -17.31 -2.60
C SER A 181 -1.56 -16.58 -3.61
N GLY A 182 -1.69 -16.89 -4.90
CA GLY A 182 -0.93 -16.28 -5.98
C GLY A 182 -1.24 -14.80 -6.14
N TYR A 183 -2.53 -14.45 -6.26
CA TYR A 183 -2.96 -13.06 -6.36
C TYR A 183 -2.66 -12.29 -5.08
N SER A 184 -2.90 -12.85 -3.89
CA SER A 184 -2.60 -12.17 -2.62
C SER A 184 -1.10 -11.94 -2.44
N GLY A 185 -0.26 -12.91 -2.81
CA GLY A 185 1.19 -12.76 -2.82
C GLY A 185 1.66 -11.68 -3.81
N LEU A 186 1.07 -11.63 -5.00
CA LEU A 186 1.34 -10.59 -5.99
C LEU A 186 0.93 -9.20 -5.48
N LEU A 187 -0.22 -9.08 -4.83
CA LEU A 187 -0.71 -7.85 -4.24
C LEU A 187 0.19 -7.35 -3.10
N LEU A 188 0.64 -8.24 -2.22
CA LEU A 188 1.59 -7.90 -1.15
C LEU A 188 3.00 -7.59 -1.67
N GLY A 189 3.43 -8.28 -2.72
CA GLY A 189 4.72 -8.05 -3.39
C GLY A 189 4.74 -6.82 -4.31
N SER A 190 3.57 -6.26 -4.62
CA SER A 190 3.43 -5.14 -5.56
C SER A 190 4.24 -3.88 -5.21
N PRO A 191 4.45 -3.47 -3.93
CA PRO A 191 5.26 -2.28 -3.65
C PRO A 191 6.72 -2.49 -4.03
N VAL A 192 7.21 -3.74 -3.91
CA VAL A 192 8.57 -4.09 -4.36
C VAL A 192 8.62 -4.03 -5.88
N ILE A 193 7.63 -4.58 -6.58
CA ILE A 193 7.54 -4.49 -8.04
C ILE A 193 7.51 -3.01 -8.50
N LEU A 194 6.71 -2.17 -7.86
CA LEU A 194 6.62 -0.75 -8.17
C LEU A 194 7.94 -0.02 -7.92
N TYR A 195 8.61 -0.33 -6.80
CA TYR A 195 9.94 0.19 -6.50
C TYR A 195 10.94 -0.18 -7.61
N GLU A 196 11.02 -1.45 -8.01
CA GLU A 196 11.97 -1.88 -9.04
C GLU A 196 11.65 -1.32 -10.42
N ILE A 197 10.37 -1.18 -10.79
CA ILE A 197 9.94 -0.53 -12.05
C ILE A 197 10.39 0.94 -12.07
N ILE A 198 10.16 1.68 -10.98
CA ILE A 198 10.54 3.10 -10.92
C ILE A 198 12.06 3.26 -10.82
N ALA A 199 12.74 2.37 -10.07
CA ALA A 199 14.19 2.35 -9.98
C ALA A 199 14.86 2.02 -11.33
N PHE A 200 14.22 1.21 -12.18
CA PHE A 200 14.70 0.97 -13.55
C PHE A 200 14.58 2.21 -14.45
N VAL A 201 13.60 3.09 -14.19
CA VAL A 201 13.43 4.36 -14.94
C VAL A 201 14.39 5.45 -14.43
N LEU A 202 14.84 5.37 -13.17
CA LEU A 202 15.75 6.33 -12.51
C LEU A 202 16.97 6.76 -13.34
N PRO A 203 17.68 5.88 -14.08
CA PRO A 203 18.87 6.29 -14.83
C PRO A 203 18.55 7.17 -16.05
N GLY A 204 17.31 7.15 -16.53
CA GLY A 204 16.85 7.99 -17.64
C GLY A 204 16.43 9.41 -17.24
N LEU A 205 16.46 9.73 -15.94
CA LEU A 205 16.05 11.03 -15.40
C LEU A 205 17.26 11.91 -15.06
N THR A 206 17.09 13.23 -15.20
CA THR A 206 18.11 14.21 -14.83
C THR A 206 18.33 14.23 -13.31
N ARG A 207 19.51 14.71 -12.87
CA ARG A 207 19.83 14.83 -11.43
C ARG A 207 18.80 15.65 -10.64
N SER A 208 18.17 16.64 -11.29
CA SER A 208 17.14 17.48 -10.68
C SER A 208 15.82 16.75 -10.45
N GLU A 209 15.44 15.86 -11.37
CA GLU A 209 14.20 15.07 -11.32
C GLU A 209 14.32 13.89 -10.34
N ARG A 210 15.53 13.34 -10.17
CA ARG A 210 15.81 12.24 -9.24
C ARG A 210 15.34 12.53 -7.80
N ARG A 211 15.37 13.80 -7.37
CA ARG A 211 14.92 14.23 -6.03
C ARG A 211 13.42 14.05 -5.81
N PHE A 212 12.61 14.12 -6.86
CA PHE A 212 11.16 13.92 -6.78
C PHE A 212 10.76 12.44 -6.83
N LEU A 213 11.68 11.55 -7.22
CA LEU A 213 11.38 10.13 -7.37
C LEU A 213 11.10 9.43 -6.03
N GLY A 214 11.83 9.78 -4.97
CA GLY A 214 11.64 9.21 -3.64
C GLY A 214 10.19 9.38 -3.11
N PRO A 215 9.68 10.62 -3.05
CA PRO A 215 8.28 10.88 -2.71
C PRO A 215 7.27 10.18 -3.62
N ILE A 216 7.56 10.09 -4.93
CA ILE A 216 6.66 9.42 -5.89
C ILE A 216 6.58 7.92 -5.62
N VAL A 217 7.70 7.25 -5.37
CA VAL A 217 7.76 5.81 -5.05
C VAL A 217 7.04 5.49 -3.73
N PHE A 218 7.23 6.33 -2.72
CA PHE A 218 6.53 6.16 -1.46
C PHE A 218 5.02 6.42 -1.63
N GLY A 219 4.67 7.48 -2.36
CA GLY A 219 3.29 7.81 -2.72
C GLY A 219 2.61 6.71 -3.54
N SER A 220 3.31 6.09 -4.49
CA SER A 220 2.78 5.02 -5.35
C SER A 220 2.43 3.76 -4.56
N SER A 221 3.27 3.42 -3.58
CA SER A 221 3.04 2.29 -2.66
C SER A 221 1.79 2.53 -1.80
N ILE A 222 1.65 3.74 -1.24
CA ILE A 222 0.44 4.12 -0.47
C ILE A 222 -0.79 4.10 -1.37
N LEU A 223 -0.68 4.66 -2.57
CA LEU A 223 -1.78 4.76 -3.51
C LEU A 223 -2.22 3.37 -4.01
N PHE A 224 -1.29 2.43 -4.17
CA PHE A 224 -1.60 1.03 -4.49
C PHE A 224 -2.46 0.39 -3.40
N TYR A 225 -2.03 0.47 -2.14
CA TYR A 225 -2.78 -0.10 -1.02
C TYR A 225 -4.11 0.63 -0.78
N THR A 226 -4.16 1.93 -1.06
CA THR A 226 -5.41 2.70 -1.05
C THR A 226 -6.37 2.20 -2.12
N GLY A 227 -5.87 1.92 -3.33
CA GLY A 227 -6.66 1.31 -4.40
C GLY A 227 -7.15 -0.09 -4.03
N LEU A 228 -6.32 -0.87 -3.34
CA LEU A 228 -6.68 -2.20 -2.86
C LEU A 228 -7.79 -2.14 -1.80
N ALA A 229 -7.66 -1.23 -0.84
CA ALA A 229 -8.66 -0.98 0.18
C ALA A 229 -9.97 -0.45 -0.44
N PHE A 230 -9.89 0.47 -1.41
CA PHE A 230 -11.05 0.99 -2.14
C PHE A 230 -11.77 -0.11 -2.91
N SER A 231 -11.04 -0.98 -3.59
CA SER A 231 -11.61 -2.10 -4.33
C SER A 231 -12.36 -3.06 -3.40
N TYR A 232 -11.73 -3.47 -2.30
CA TYR A 232 -12.33 -4.40 -1.35
C TYR A 232 -13.49 -3.80 -0.55
N ALA A 233 -13.39 -2.55 -0.09
CA ALA A 233 -14.39 -1.92 0.78
C ALA A 233 -15.55 -1.26 0.02
N VAL A 234 -15.35 -0.84 -1.23
CA VAL A 234 -16.34 -0.08 -2.01
C VAL A 234 -16.77 -0.84 -3.25
N LEU A 235 -15.84 -1.21 -4.14
CA LEU A 235 -16.21 -1.79 -5.44
C LEU A 235 -16.76 -3.22 -5.31
N ALA A 236 -16.10 -4.08 -4.55
CA ALA A 236 -16.54 -5.46 -4.34
C ALA A 236 -17.96 -5.51 -3.75
N PRO A 237 -18.27 -4.88 -2.60
CA PRO A 237 -19.64 -4.90 -2.07
C PRO A 237 -20.64 -4.22 -3.00
N ALA A 238 -20.27 -3.15 -3.74
CA ALA A 238 -21.18 -2.53 -4.69
C ALA A 238 -21.59 -3.50 -5.83
N ALA A 239 -20.62 -4.23 -6.40
CA ALA A 239 -20.89 -5.24 -7.41
C ALA A 239 -21.73 -6.41 -6.88
N LEU A 240 -21.36 -6.92 -5.70
CA LEU A 240 -21.96 -8.12 -5.12
C LEU A 240 -23.39 -7.83 -4.64
N ASN A 241 -23.64 -6.67 -4.03
CA ASN A 241 -25.01 -6.22 -3.71
C ASN A 241 -25.87 -6.08 -4.96
N PHE A 242 -25.32 -5.58 -6.06
CA PHE A 242 -26.06 -5.52 -7.32
C PHE A 242 -26.51 -6.92 -7.77
N PHE A 243 -25.59 -7.89 -7.82
CA PHE A 243 -25.94 -9.25 -8.24
C PHE A 243 -26.98 -9.92 -7.33
N VAL A 244 -26.87 -9.76 -6.01
CA VAL A 244 -27.85 -10.29 -5.06
C VAL A 244 -29.21 -9.63 -5.26
N SER A 245 -29.26 -8.29 -5.28
CA SER A 245 -30.52 -7.55 -5.43
C SER A 245 -31.22 -7.78 -6.78
N TYR A 246 -30.46 -8.07 -7.84
CA TYR A 246 -31.00 -8.41 -9.14
C TYR A 246 -31.62 -9.82 -9.19
N ALA A 247 -31.07 -10.77 -8.43
CA ALA A 247 -31.56 -12.15 -8.36
C ALA A 247 -32.69 -12.36 -7.33
N GLU A 248 -32.87 -11.41 -6.41
CA GLU A 248 -33.90 -11.47 -5.38
C GLU A 248 -35.30 -11.72 -5.96
N GLY A 249 -36.00 -12.73 -5.42
CA GLY A 249 -37.35 -13.09 -5.83
C GLY A 249 -37.45 -13.94 -7.11
N ALA A 250 -36.35 -14.17 -7.82
CA ALA A 250 -36.32 -15.00 -9.03
C ALA A 250 -35.68 -16.38 -8.81
N VAL A 251 -34.51 -16.45 -8.14
CA VAL A 251 -33.73 -17.69 -7.97
C VAL A 251 -33.01 -17.69 -6.62
N GLU A 252 -32.76 -18.87 -6.03
CA GLU A 252 -31.85 -18.99 -4.88
C GLU A 252 -30.41 -18.60 -5.28
N SER A 253 -29.78 -17.70 -4.53
CA SER A 253 -28.44 -17.21 -4.82
C SER A 253 -27.37 -18.23 -4.42
N LEU A 254 -26.99 -19.08 -5.37
CA LEU A 254 -25.93 -20.08 -5.23
C LEU A 254 -24.76 -19.73 -6.16
N TRP A 255 -23.57 -19.49 -5.60
CA TRP A 255 -22.40 -19.03 -6.36
C TRP A 255 -21.29 -20.09 -6.37
N SER A 256 -20.58 -20.20 -7.50
CA SER A 256 -19.35 -21.00 -7.56
C SER A 256 -18.25 -20.30 -6.77
N ILE A 257 -17.52 -21.09 -5.97
CA ILE A 257 -16.40 -20.58 -5.19
C ILE A 257 -15.31 -20.02 -6.10
N ASP A 258 -14.95 -20.71 -7.18
CA ASP A 258 -13.89 -20.28 -8.08
C ASP A 258 -14.23 -18.96 -8.78
N GLN A 259 -15.46 -18.84 -9.31
CA GLN A 259 -15.92 -17.63 -9.99
C GLN A 259 -15.97 -16.42 -9.05
N TYR A 260 -16.40 -16.62 -7.80
CA TYR A 260 -16.42 -15.56 -6.80
C TYR A 260 -15.01 -15.01 -6.51
N PHE A 261 -14.07 -15.89 -6.18
CA PHE A 261 -12.71 -15.44 -5.86
C PHE A 261 -12.00 -14.88 -7.08
N GLU A 262 -12.21 -15.44 -8.27
CA GLU A 262 -11.66 -14.89 -9.51
C GLU A 262 -12.15 -13.47 -9.76
N PHE A 263 -13.47 -13.23 -9.60
CA PHE A 263 -14.05 -11.90 -9.70
C PHE A 263 -13.42 -10.92 -8.70
N VAL A 264 -13.40 -11.25 -7.41
CA VAL A 264 -12.89 -10.35 -6.37
C VAL A 264 -11.39 -10.09 -6.53
N LEU A 265 -10.58 -11.12 -6.81
CA LEU A 265 -9.14 -10.99 -6.96
C LEU A 265 -8.75 -10.16 -8.18
N VAL A 266 -9.41 -10.39 -9.32
CA VAL A 266 -9.15 -9.61 -10.55
C VAL A 266 -9.61 -8.16 -10.37
N LEU A 267 -10.75 -7.93 -9.73
CA LEU A 267 -11.24 -6.58 -9.39
C LEU A 267 -10.24 -5.84 -8.48
N MET A 268 -9.72 -6.51 -7.46
CA MET A 268 -8.71 -5.96 -6.54
C MET A 268 -7.40 -5.65 -7.26
N PHE A 269 -6.89 -6.59 -8.05
CA PHE A 269 -5.65 -6.44 -8.79
C PHE A 269 -5.72 -5.33 -9.84
N SER A 270 -6.75 -5.35 -10.68
CA SER A 270 -6.95 -4.33 -11.72
C SER A 270 -7.13 -2.93 -11.14
N THR A 271 -7.88 -2.80 -10.03
CA THR A 271 -8.08 -1.50 -9.37
C THR A 271 -6.77 -1.02 -8.73
N GLY A 272 -6.00 -1.90 -8.08
CA GLY A 272 -4.68 -1.54 -7.54
C GLY A 272 -3.74 -1.02 -8.61
N LEU A 273 -3.71 -1.67 -9.78
CA LEU A 273 -2.96 -1.19 -10.96
C LEU A 273 -3.52 0.12 -11.52
N ALA A 274 -4.84 0.30 -11.56
CA ALA A 274 -5.46 1.55 -12.02
C ALA A 274 -5.05 2.74 -11.16
N PHE A 275 -4.87 2.54 -9.84
CA PHE A 275 -4.36 3.57 -8.93
C PHE A 275 -2.90 3.97 -9.21
N GLN A 276 -2.18 3.25 -10.08
CA GLN A 276 -0.86 3.66 -10.56
C GLN A 276 -0.91 4.62 -11.76
N VAL A 277 -2.08 4.78 -12.41
CA VAL A 277 -2.24 5.70 -13.53
C VAL A 277 -1.86 7.14 -13.15
N PRO A 278 -2.32 7.71 -12.02
CA PRO A 278 -1.90 9.04 -11.59
C PRO A 278 -0.39 9.16 -11.32
N VAL A 279 0.24 8.09 -10.81
CA VAL A 279 1.68 8.05 -10.56
C VAL A 279 2.45 8.18 -11.86
N ILE A 280 2.04 7.42 -12.88
CA ILE A 280 2.64 7.46 -14.22
C ILE A 280 2.42 8.85 -14.84
N GLN A 281 1.23 9.43 -14.70
CA GLN A 281 0.97 10.78 -15.20
C GLN A 281 1.86 11.83 -14.53
N LEU A 282 2.06 11.75 -13.21
CA LEU A 282 2.98 12.63 -12.49
C LEU A 282 4.42 12.47 -12.98
N LEU A 283 4.89 11.24 -13.18
CA LEU A 283 6.23 10.99 -13.73
C LEU A 283 6.41 11.58 -15.13
N LEU A 284 5.44 11.39 -16.03
CA LEU A 284 5.48 11.92 -17.39
C LEU A 284 5.36 13.46 -17.45
N GLY A 285 4.61 14.04 -16.52
CA GLY A 285 4.51 15.49 -16.39
C GLY A 285 5.82 16.12 -15.92
N GLN A 286 6.49 15.49 -14.94
CA GLN A 286 7.75 15.98 -14.38
C GLN A 286 8.88 15.96 -15.40
N THR A 287 8.93 14.94 -16.28
CA THR A 287 9.92 14.85 -17.36
C THR A 287 9.62 15.76 -18.56
N GLY A 288 8.50 16.50 -18.54
CA GLY A 288 8.09 17.35 -19.64
C GLY A 288 7.70 16.61 -20.93
N LEU A 289 7.60 15.27 -20.90
CA LEU A 289 7.24 14.48 -22.08
C LEU A 289 5.79 14.71 -22.52
N VAL A 290 4.89 14.93 -21.57
CA VAL A 290 3.46 15.14 -21.84
C VAL A 290 2.92 16.23 -20.90
N SER A 291 2.31 17.27 -21.46
CA SER A 291 1.68 18.33 -20.66
C SER A 291 0.32 17.89 -20.10
N GLY A 292 -0.11 18.50 -18.99
CA GLY A 292 -1.44 18.24 -18.41
C GLY A 292 -2.58 18.51 -19.39
N ASP A 293 -2.44 19.53 -20.25
CA ASP A 293 -3.43 19.85 -21.29
C ASP A 293 -3.44 18.84 -22.44
N GLN A 294 -2.28 18.29 -22.80
CA GLN A 294 -2.22 17.16 -23.74
C GLN A 294 -2.93 15.94 -23.18
N MET A 295 -2.72 15.59 -21.90
CA MET A 295 -3.45 14.50 -21.26
C MET A 295 -4.95 14.75 -21.29
N LEU A 296 -5.40 15.94 -20.87
CA LEU A 296 -6.83 16.27 -20.87
C LEU A 296 -7.43 16.27 -22.28
N SER A 297 -6.69 16.61 -23.33
CA SER A 297 -7.20 16.59 -24.71
C SER A 297 -7.55 15.18 -25.21
N VAL A 298 -6.87 14.16 -24.71
CA VAL A 298 -6.99 12.75 -25.14
C VAL A 298 -8.04 11.97 -24.33
N TRP A 299 -8.74 12.63 -23.40
CA TRP A 299 -9.70 11.99 -22.47
C TRP A 299 -10.70 11.05 -23.13
N ARG A 300 -11.19 11.37 -24.34
CA ARG A 300 -12.15 10.54 -25.09
C ARG A 300 -11.59 9.17 -25.45
N TYR A 301 -10.31 9.11 -25.83
CA TYR A 301 -9.64 7.85 -26.12
C TYR A 301 -9.42 7.03 -24.86
N VAL A 302 -9.14 7.69 -23.73
CA VAL A 302 -8.99 7.01 -22.44
C VAL A 302 -10.31 6.43 -21.95
N VAL A 303 -11.44 7.09 -22.17
CA VAL A 303 -12.76 6.51 -21.87
C VAL A 303 -12.96 5.20 -22.63
N VAL A 304 -12.69 5.18 -23.94
CA VAL A 304 -12.81 3.96 -24.75
C VAL A 304 -11.83 2.88 -24.28
N GLY A 305 -10.58 3.26 -23.99
CA GLY A 305 -9.55 2.36 -23.47
C GLY A 305 -9.92 1.76 -22.11
N ALA A 306 -10.45 2.57 -21.19
CA ALA A 306 -10.86 2.13 -19.85
C ALA A 306 -12.06 1.18 -19.91
N VAL A 307 -13.05 1.47 -20.75
CA VAL A 307 -14.21 0.58 -20.97
C VAL A 307 -13.78 -0.73 -21.62
N THR A 308 -12.82 -0.69 -22.55
CA THR A 308 -12.25 -1.89 -23.19
C THR A 308 -11.44 -2.73 -22.19
N ALA A 309 -10.60 -2.08 -21.38
CA ALA A 309 -9.86 -2.75 -20.32
C ALA A 309 -10.81 -3.39 -19.31
N ALA A 310 -11.87 -2.69 -18.91
CA ALA A 310 -12.89 -3.25 -18.03
C ALA A 310 -13.61 -4.45 -18.65
N ALA A 311 -13.90 -4.43 -19.94
CA ALA A 311 -14.52 -5.57 -20.62
C ALA A 311 -13.60 -6.82 -20.64
N ILE A 312 -12.28 -6.63 -20.76
CA ILE A 312 -11.31 -7.73 -20.75
C ILE A 312 -11.07 -8.27 -19.34
N LEU A 313 -11.02 -7.37 -18.36
CA LEU A 313 -10.69 -7.70 -16.97
C LEU A 313 -11.88 -8.25 -16.19
N THR A 314 -13.12 -7.96 -16.61
CA THR A 314 -14.32 -8.40 -15.90
C THR A 314 -14.68 -9.84 -16.30
N PRO A 315 -14.57 -10.83 -15.41
CA PRO A 315 -14.87 -12.22 -15.76
C PRO A 315 -16.36 -12.47 -16.01
N SER A 316 -17.25 -11.66 -15.41
CA SER A 316 -18.71 -11.79 -15.54
C SER A 316 -19.30 -11.17 -16.81
N THR A 317 -18.51 -10.43 -17.62
CA THR A 317 -18.92 -9.82 -18.90
C THR A 317 -20.25 -9.05 -18.86
N ASP A 318 -20.65 -8.53 -17.70
CA ASP A 318 -21.90 -7.79 -17.55
C ASP A 318 -21.67 -6.26 -17.59
N PRO A 319 -22.60 -5.48 -18.19
CA PRO A 319 -22.41 -4.05 -18.38
C PRO A 319 -22.24 -3.26 -17.07
N LEU A 320 -22.80 -3.73 -15.96
CA LEU A 320 -22.76 -3.00 -14.70
C LEU A 320 -21.39 -3.10 -14.03
N THR A 321 -20.85 -4.30 -13.87
CA THR A 321 -19.49 -4.45 -13.31
C THR A 321 -18.45 -3.81 -14.22
N GLN A 322 -18.66 -3.85 -15.54
CA GLN A 322 -17.82 -3.14 -16.50
C GLN A 322 -17.82 -1.62 -16.26
N VAL A 323 -18.99 -1.01 -16.05
CA VAL A 323 -19.09 0.44 -15.72
C VAL A 323 -18.51 0.73 -14.33
N LEU A 324 -18.74 -0.15 -13.36
CA LEU A 324 -18.24 -0.02 -11.99
C LEU A 324 -16.71 -0.06 -11.93
N LEU A 325 -16.06 -0.82 -12.82
CA LEU A 325 -14.61 -0.86 -12.95
C LEU A 325 -14.09 0.33 -13.79
N ALA A 326 -14.72 0.62 -14.94
CA ALA A 326 -14.30 1.72 -15.82
C ALA A 326 -14.45 3.11 -15.19
N GLY A 327 -15.47 3.33 -14.36
CA GLY A 327 -15.76 4.62 -13.72
C GLY A 327 -14.59 5.14 -12.88
N PRO A 328 -14.10 4.38 -11.88
CA PRO A 328 -12.91 4.73 -11.11
C PRO A 328 -11.66 4.94 -11.97
N LEU A 329 -11.43 4.12 -13.00
CA LEU A 329 -10.31 4.27 -13.94
C LEU A 329 -10.31 5.63 -14.65
N ILE A 330 -11.47 6.03 -15.19
CA ILE A 330 -11.65 7.32 -15.85
C ILE A 330 -11.47 8.46 -14.84
N GLY A 331 -12.05 8.31 -13.64
CA GLY A 331 -11.91 9.28 -12.55
C GLY A 331 -10.45 9.50 -12.13
N LEU A 332 -9.69 8.41 -11.97
CA LEU A 332 -8.27 8.45 -11.64
C LEU A 332 -7.45 9.12 -12.74
N TYR A 333 -7.73 8.80 -14.00
CA TYR A 333 -7.05 9.44 -15.13
C TYR A 333 -7.28 10.96 -15.19
N LEU A 334 -8.54 11.39 -15.08
CA LEU A 334 -8.88 12.81 -15.09
C LEU A 334 -8.31 13.53 -13.87
N GLY A 335 -8.41 12.92 -12.69
CA GLY A 335 -7.83 13.45 -11.46
C GLY A 335 -6.32 13.60 -11.54
N GLY A 336 -5.62 12.58 -12.06
CA GLY A 336 -4.17 12.62 -12.27
C GLY A 336 -3.76 13.67 -13.30
N ALA A 337 -4.47 13.80 -14.42
CA ALA A 337 -4.20 14.82 -15.43
C ALA A 337 -4.36 16.26 -14.88
N VAL A 338 -5.41 16.49 -14.09
CA VAL A 338 -5.63 17.77 -13.40
C VAL A 338 -4.53 18.03 -12.36
N LEU A 339 -4.12 17.01 -11.61
CA LEU A 339 -3.04 17.14 -10.63
C LEU A 339 -1.71 17.55 -11.29
N VAL A 340 -1.37 16.95 -12.43
CA VAL A 340 -0.20 17.32 -13.23
C VAL A 340 -0.28 18.79 -13.64
N LYS A 341 -1.42 19.22 -14.19
CA LYS A 341 -1.64 20.61 -14.62
C LYS A 341 -1.48 21.62 -13.48
N LEU A 342 -1.92 21.27 -12.27
CA LEU A 342 -1.81 22.14 -11.09
C LEU A 342 -0.38 22.17 -10.52
N THR A 343 0.32 21.05 -10.58
CA THR A 343 1.67 20.92 -9.99
C THR A 343 2.74 21.49 -10.91
N ILE A 344 2.53 21.44 -12.23
CA ILE A 344 3.50 21.84 -13.25
C ILE A 344 2.81 22.83 -14.21
N PRO A 345 2.78 24.14 -13.86
CA PRO A 345 2.23 25.15 -14.74
C PRO A 345 3.11 25.31 -16.00
N GLU A 346 2.48 25.44 -17.17
CA GLU A 346 3.10 25.45 -18.52
C GLU A 346 4.10 26.60 -18.80
N GLY A 347 4.55 27.33 -17.78
CA GLY A 347 5.40 28.52 -17.91
C GLY A 347 6.91 28.29 -17.77
N GLU A 348 7.37 27.07 -17.52
CA GLU A 348 8.80 26.77 -17.25
C GLU A 348 9.48 25.93 -18.35
N SER A 349 8.84 25.78 -19.52
CA SER A 349 9.47 25.18 -20.70
C SER A 349 9.94 26.27 -21.67
N THR A 350 11.05 26.94 -21.36
CA THR A 350 11.85 27.73 -22.31
C THR A 350 13.32 27.48 -22.12
#